data_AF-A0A4S2R289-F1
#
_entry.id   AF-A0A4S2R289-F1
#
_cell.length_a   1.000
_cell.length_b   1.000
_cell.length_c   1.000
_cell.angle_alpha   90.00
_cell.angle_beta   90.00
_cell.angle_gamma   90.00
#
_symmetry.space_group_name_H-M   'P 1'
#
loop_
_entity.id
_entity.type
_entity.pdbx_description
1 polymer ?
#
loop_
_entity_poly.entity_id
_entity_poly.type
_entity_poly.pdbx_seq_one_letter_code
_entity_poly.pdbx_strand_id
1 'polypeptide(L)'
;MRAQLAAASAYTDWLVAQAEDAAAAERHAAYTARVATAQPLPVVVTRHQCPHCRTTRAHRAAAAAHIGRCWHNPDAHGCKTCQHFEPAANGPYPEHPGWPEECGADQGVVLERPVIDCPFWAPHTNA
;
A
#
# COMPACT_ATOMS: atom_id res chain seq x y z
N MET A 1 -37.59 -50.20 1.11
CA MET A 1 -36.91 -49.66 2.31
C MET A 1 -35.66 -48.83 2.03
N ARG A 2 -34.63 -49.29 1.31
CA ARG A 2 -33.38 -48.49 1.09
C ARG A 2 -33.61 -47.11 0.43
N ALA A 3 -34.48 -47.03 -0.58
CA ALA A 3 -34.80 -45.76 -1.25
C ALA A 3 -35.52 -44.74 -0.32
N GLN A 4 -36.34 -45.22 0.62
CA GLN A 4 -37.04 -44.36 1.58
C GLN A 4 -36.08 -43.79 2.63
N LEU A 5 -35.09 -44.58 3.06
CA LEU A 5 -34.05 -44.12 3.99
C LEU A 5 -33.14 -43.06 3.34
N ALA A 6 -32.79 -43.23 2.06
CA ALA A 6 -31.98 -42.26 1.32
C ALA A 6 -32.71 -40.92 1.11
N ALA A 7 -34.03 -40.96 0.87
CA ALA A 7 -34.84 -39.75 0.78
C ALA A 7 -34.95 -39.03 2.14
N ALA A 8 -35.05 -39.77 3.24
CA ALA A 8 -35.10 -39.21 4.58
C ALA A 8 -33.78 -38.51 4.96
N SER A 9 -32.62 -39.11 4.66
CA SER A 9 -31.32 -38.46 4.93
C SER A 9 -31.13 -37.18 4.12
N ALA A 10 -31.47 -37.19 2.82
CA ALA A 10 -31.37 -36.00 1.98
C ALA A 10 -32.26 -34.86 2.48
N TYR A 11 -33.45 -35.18 2.99
CA TYR A 11 -34.35 -34.20 3.60
C TYR A 11 -33.79 -33.64 4.91
N THR A 12 -33.18 -34.48 5.75
CA THR A 12 -32.50 -34.03 6.98
C THR A 12 -31.32 -33.11 6.66
N ASP A 13 -30.47 -33.47 5.70
CA ASP A 13 -29.32 -32.66 5.31
C ASP A 13 -29.77 -31.29 4.77
N TRP A 14 -30.82 -31.25 3.96
CA TRP A 14 -31.42 -30.01 3.48
C TRP A 14 -31.97 -29.15 4.63
N LEU A 15 -32.67 -29.75 5.60
CA LEU A 15 -33.17 -29.02 6.78
C LEU A 15 -32.03 -28.45 7.63
N VAL A 16 -30.93 -29.19 7.80
CA VAL A 16 -29.74 -28.71 8.52
C VAL A 16 -29.14 -27.51 7.79
N ALA A 17 -28.94 -27.59 6.48
CA ALA A 17 -28.42 -26.47 5.69
C ALA A 17 -29.31 -25.22 5.81
N GLN A 18 -30.63 -25.38 5.72
CA GLN A 18 -31.57 -24.28 5.89
C GLN A 18 -31.51 -23.66 7.30
N ALA A 19 -31.31 -24.48 8.34
CA ALA A 19 -31.16 -23.98 9.70
C ALA A 19 -29.83 -23.21 9.90
N GLU A 20 -28.75 -23.67 9.27
CA GLU A 20 -27.45 -22.98 9.29
C GLU A 20 -27.51 -21.63 8.58
N ASP A 21 -28.16 -21.56 7.42
CA ASP A 21 -28.37 -20.33 6.66
C ASP A 21 -29.22 -19.32 7.46
N ALA A 22 -30.31 -19.77 8.08
CA ALA A 22 -31.12 -18.94 8.96
C ALA A 22 -30.30 -18.40 10.14
N ALA A 23 -29.52 -19.25 10.81
CA ALA A 23 -28.67 -18.84 11.92
C ALA A 23 -27.56 -17.86 11.47
N ALA A 24 -27.02 -18.02 10.25
CA ALA A 24 -26.07 -17.07 9.67
C ALA A 24 -26.72 -15.72 9.39
N ALA A 25 -27.94 -15.71 8.85
CA ALA A 25 -28.72 -14.49 8.63
C ALA A 25 -29.03 -13.76 9.95
N GLU A 26 -29.42 -14.48 10.99
CA GLU A 26 -29.66 -13.91 12.33
C GLU A 26 -28.39 -13.30 12.92
N ARG A 27 -27.26 -14.00 12.85
CA ARG A 27 -25.95 -13.46 13.32
C ARG A 27 -25.55 -12.22 12.54
N HIS A 28 -25.77 -12.20 11.22
CA HIS A 28 -25.50 -11.04 10.38
C HIS A 28 -26.41 -9.85 10.74
N ALA A 29 -27.71 -10.09 10.93
CA ALA A 29 -28.66 -9.07 11.36
C ALA A 29 -28.28 -8.48 12.72
N ALA A 30 -27.90 -9.31 13.69
CA ALA A 30 -27.43 -8.88 15.00
C ALA A 30 -26.13 -8.05 14.92
N TYR A 31 -25.18 -8.46 14.06
CA TYR A 31 -23.97 -7.69 13.79
C TYR A 31 -24.31 -6.30 13.23
N THR A 32 -25.16 -6.23 12.20
CA THR A 32 -25.55 -4.97 11.56
C THR A 32 -26.29 -4.06 12.53
N ALA A 33 -27.20 -4.59 13.36
CA ALA A 33 -27.88 -3.83 14.41
C ALA A 33 -26.89 -3.26 15.46
N ARG A 34 -25.86 -4.02 15.84
CA ARG A 34 -24.81 -3.55 16.74
C ARG A 34 -23.95 -2.46 16.10
N VAL A 35 -23.56 -2.61 14.84
CA VAL A 35 -22.78 -1.60 14.10
C VAL A 35 -23.58 -0.31 13.91
N ALA A 36 -24.88 -0.40 13.66
CA ALA A 36 -25.76 0.75 13.47
C ALA A 36 -25.85 1.68 14.70
N THR A 37 -25.63 1.13 15.90
CA THR A 37 -25.67 1.88 17.17
C THR A 37 -24.28 2.15 17.76
N ALA A 38 -23.23 1.55 17.21
CA ALA A 38 -21.86 1.76 17.66
C ALA A 38 -21.40 3.18 17.32
N GLN A 39 -21.10 3.97 18.35
CA GLN A 39 -20.55 5.31 18.17
C GLN A 39 -19.01 5.24 18.07
N PRO A 40 -18.40 5.92 17.09
CA PRO A 40 -16.94 5.97 17.01
C PRO A 40 -16.38 6.72 18.21
N LEU A 41 -15.31 6.19 18.80
CA LEU A 41 -14.56 6.92 19.83
C LEU A 41 -13.63 7.92 19.12
N PRO A 42 -13.69 9.22 19.44
CA PRO A 42 -12.74 10.18 18.90
C PRO A 42 -11.34 9.84 19.43
N VAL A 43 -10.37 9.71 18.52
CA VAL A 43 -8.98 9.48 18.86
C VAL A 43 -8.12 10.57 18.26
N VAL A 44 -7.33 11.24 19.09
CA VAL A 44 -6.29 12.17 18.63
C VAL A 44 -5.03 11.36 18.37
N VAL A 45 -4.56 11.38 17.11
CA VAL A 45 -3.34 10.68 16.71
C VAL A 45 -2.30 11.68 16.24
N THR A 46 -1.06 11.50 16.71
CA THR A 46 0.07 12.21 16.13
C THR A 46 0.42 11.58 14.78
N ARG A 47 0.72 12.43 13.80
CA ARG A 47 1.25 12.05 12.49
C ARG A 47 2.55 12.81 12.26
N HIS A 48 3.55 12.13 11.72
CA HIS A 48 4.83 12.73 11.39
C HIS A 48 4.87 13.02 9.90
N GLN A 49 5.11 14.27 9.53
CA GLN A 49 5.08 14.73 8.13
C GLN A 49 6.48 14.91 7.57
N CYS A 50 6.69 14.45 6.33
CA CYS A 50 7.87 14.77 5.55
C CYS A 50 7.85 16.25 5.15
N PRO A 51 8.90 17.04 5.43
CA PRO A 51 8.92 18.46 5.06
C PRO A 51 9.02 18.69 3.55
N HIS A 52 9.48 17.69 2.79
CA HIS A 52 9.71 17.83 1.34
C HIS A 52 8.48 17.48 0.50
N CYS A 53 7.80 16.37 0.80
CA CYS A 53 6.68 15.88 -0.01
C CYS A 53 5.33 15.83 0.73
N ARG A 54 5.29 16.31 1.99
CA ARG A 54 4.10 16.36 2.86
C ARG A 54 3.42 15.03 3.16
N THR A 55 3.98 13.90 2.71
CA THR A 55 3.52 12.55 3.09
C THR A 55 3.63 12.36 4.59
N THR A 56 2.61 11.76 5.20
CA THR A 56 2.57 11.52 6.64
C THR A 56 2.78 10.05 6.99
N ARG A 57 3.33 9.79 8.17
CA ARG A 57 3.52 8.45 8.75
C ARG A 57 3.03 8.41 10.19
N ALA A 58 2.58 7.24 10.63
CA ALA A 58 2.14 7.03 12.00
C ALA A 58 3.30 7.04 13.01
N HIS A 59 4.50 6.63 12.61
CA HIS A 59 5.67 6.52 13.48
C HIS A 59 6.81 7.42 13.04
N ARG A 60 7.53 8.00 14.00
CA ARG A 60 8.69 8.86 13.75
C ARG A 60 9.78 8.15 12.95
N ALA A 61 10.09 6.89 13.29
CA ALA A 61 11.08 6.11 12.57
C ALA A 61 10.71 5.89 11.10
N ALA A 62 9.42 5.62 10.82
CA ALA A 62 8.92 5.48 9.46
C ALA A 62 8.97 6.81 8.67
N ALA A 63 8.72 7.94 9.33
CA ALA A 63 8.91 9.25 8.73
C ALA A 63 10.38 9.54 8.42
N ALA A 64 11.30 9.26 9.35
CA ALA A 64 12.74 9.42 9.14
C ALA A 64 13.25 8.53 7.98
N ALA A 65 12.86 7.26 7.96
CA ALA A 65 13.20 6.34 6.87
C ALA A 65 12.62 6.81 5.52
N HIS A 66 11.44 7.43 5.52
CA HIS A 66 10.89 8.04 4.32
C HIS A 66 11.67 9.29 3.89
N ILE A 67 12.02 10.19 4.81
CA ILE A 67 12.81 11.39 4.52
C ILE A 67 14.15 11.01 3.87
N GLY A 68 14.83 9.99 4.41
CA GLY A 68 16.09 9.50 3.85
C GLY A 68 16.01 8.91 2.44
N ARG A 69 14.81 8.61 1.92
CA ARG A 69 14.59 8.12 0.55
C ARG A 69 13.61 8.98 -0.25
N CYS A 70 13.28 10.17 0.27
CA CYS A 70 12.27 11.02 -0.31
C CYS A 70 12.81 11.67 -1.58
N TRP A 71 12.07 11.60 -2.68
CA TRP A 71 12.53 12.11 -3.98
C TRP A 71 12.58 13.64 -4.05
N HIS A 72 11.93 14.31 -3.10
CA HIS A 72 11.98 15.77 -2.95
C HIS A 72 12.99 16.23 -1.90
N ASN A 73 13.65 15.29 -1.21
CA ASN A 73 14.70 15.62 -0.25
C ASN A 73 16.04 15.68 -1.00
N PRO A 74 16.65 16.85 -1.19
CA PRO A 74 17.95 16.95 -1.87
C PRO A 74 19.03 16.11 -1.18
N ASP A 75 18.93 15.91 0.14
CA ASP A 75 19.89 15.16 0.95
C ASP A 75 19.64 13.64 0.97
N ALA A 76 18.66 13.12 0.21
CA ALA A 76 18.38 11.68 0.18
C ALA A 76 19.44 10.85 -0.57
N HIS A 77 20.39 11.51 -1.25
CA HIS A 77 21.52 10.89 -1.97
C HIS A 77 21.12 9.70 -2.87
N GLY A 78 19.91 9.75 -3.41
CA GLY A 78 19.35 8.72 -4.28
C GLY A 78 19.41 9.15 -5.74
N CYS A 79 19.32 8.19 -6.67
CA CYS A 79 19.30 8.48 -8.10
C CYS A 79 18.29 9.58 -8.43
N LYS A 80 17.10 9.59 -7.82
CA LYS A 80 16.07 10.60 -8.13
C LYS A 80 16.38 12.04 -7.73
N THR A 81 17.42 12.26 -6.94
CA THR A 81 17.90 13.60 -6.54
C THR A 81 19.29 13.88 -7.10
N CYS A 82 19.78 13.02 -8.01
CA CYS A 82 21.09 13.10 -8.63
C CYS A 82 21.04 13.95 -9.90
N GLN A 83 22.06 14.76 -10.15
CA GLN A 83 22.22 15.50 -11.40
C GLN A 83 22.29 14.60 -12.64
N HIS A 84 22.72 13.36 -12.48
CA HIS A 84 22.89 12.38 -13.56
C HIS A 84 21.62 11.56 -13.84
N PHE A 85 20.51 11.89 -13.19
CA PHE A 85 19.26 11.18 -13.34
C PHE A 85 18.52 11.61 -14.60
N GLU A 86 18.40 10.70 -15.55
CA GLU A 86 17.66 10.92 -16.78
C GLU A 86 16.34 10.11 -16.74
N PRO A 87 15.21 10.75 -16.41
CA PRO A 87 13.93 10.06 -16.40
C PRO A 87 13.48 9.74 -17.83
N ALA A 88 12.89 8.56 -18.02
CA ALA A 88 12.20 8.24 -19.27
C ALA A 88 11.09 9.28 -19.55
N ALA A 89 10.92 9.65 -20.82
CA ALA A 89 9.89 10.59 -21.25
C ALA A 89 8.47 10.10 -20.94
N ASN A 90 8.26 8.78 -20.92
CA ASN A 90 6.99 8.12 -20.62
C ASN A 90 7.13 7.20 -19.41
N GLY A 91 6.89 7.73 -18.21
CA GLY A 91 6.83 6.92 -16.99
C GLY A 91 5.56 6.06 -16.91
N PRO A 92 5.57 4.97 -16.13
CA PRO A 92 4.39 4.12 -15.95
C PRO A 92 3.25 4.77 -15.15
N TYR A 93 3.50 5.93 -14.52
CA TYR A 93 2.51 6.66 -13.73
C TYR A 93 2.50 8.14 -14.11
N PRO A 94 1.34 8.75 -14.43
CA PRO A 94 1.24 10.16 -14.83
C PRO A 94 1.78 11.17 -13.79
N GLU A 95 1.77 10.81 -12.51
CA GLU A 95 2.15 11.70 -11.40
C GLU A 95 3.60 11.48 -10.92
N HIS A 96 4.36 10.62 -11.60
CA HIS A 96 5.73 10.29 -11.21
C HIS A 96 6.69 10.32 -12.41
N PRO A 97 7.95 10.76 -12.20
CA PRO A 97 8.99 10.55 -13.20
C PRO A 97 9.06 9.06 -13.56
N GLY A 98 9.30 8.78 -14.83
CA GLY A 98 9.55 7.42 -15.30
C GLY A 98 10.68 6.75 -14.54
N TRP A 99 10.75 5.43 -14.69
CA TRP A 99 11.95 4.73 -14.26
C TRP A 99 13.14 5.29 -15.05
N PRO A 100 14.30 5.50 -14.41
CA PRO A 100 15.50 5.89 -15.14
C PRO A 100 15.82 4.79 -16.13
N GLU A 101 15.95 5.14 -17.41
CA GLU A 101 16.44 4.19 -18.40
C GLU A 101 17.96 4.07 -18.29
N GLU A 102 18.67 5.13 -17.90
CA GLU A 102 20.13 5.18 -17.83
C GLU A 102 20.66 6.05 -16.67
N CYS A 103 21.93 5.88 -16.32
CA CYS A 103 22.67 6.75 -15.41
C CYS A 103 23.73 7.56 -16.18
N GLY A 104 23.63 8.89 -16.15
CA GLY A 104 24.59 9.78 -16.81
C GLY A 104 25.93 9.95 -16.10
N ALA A 105 26.17 9.25 -14.98
CA ALA A 105 27.36 9.36 -14.15
C ALA A 105 28.52 8.45 -14.58
N ASP A 106 28.50 7.98 -15.84
CA ASP A 106 29.46 7.10 -16.52
C ASP A 106 29.06 5.60 -16.55
N GLN A 107 28.34 5.15 -17.62
CA GLN A 107 28.40 3.81 -18.27
C GLN A 107 27.12 3.27 -18.96
N GLY A 108 26.09 4.06 -19.31
CA GLY A 108 24.92 3.48 -20.01
C GLY A 108 24.28 2.31 -19.25
N VAL A 109 24.41 2.35 -17.91
CA VAL A 109 23.88 1.31 -17.02
C VAL A 109 22.37 1.48 -17.00
N VAL A 110 21.68 0.49 -17.54
CA VAL A 110 20.23 0.43 -17.47
C VAL A 110 19.83 0.22 -16.02
N LEU A 111 19.20 1.23 -15.42
CA LEU A 111 18.75 1.17 -14.04
C LEU A 111 17.34 0.57 -13.99
N GLU A 112 17.22 -0.72 -13.67
CA GLU A 112 15.89 -1.33 -13.41
C GLU A 112 15.11 -0.62 -12.29
N ARG A 113 15.83 0.03 -11.37
CA ARG A 113 15.26 0.84 -10.28
C ARG A 113 16.24 1.93 -9.80
N PRO A 114 15.75 3.04 -9.24
CA PRO A 114 16.58 4.03 -8.54
C PRO A 114 17.34 3.41 -7.38
N VAL A 115 18.62 3.73 -7.29
CA VAL A 115 19.51 3.32 -6.20
C VAL A 115 19.53 4.42 -5.14
N ILE A 116 19.53 4.02 -3.87
CA ILE A 116 19.75 4.90 -2.71
C ILE A 116 21.22 4.76 -2.28
N ASP A 117 21.83 5.84 -1.80
CA ASP A 117 23.25 5.88 -1.42
C ASP A 117 24.20 5.52 -2.58
N CYS A 118 23.90 6.03 -3.79
CA CYS A 118 24.72 5.76 -4.97
C CYS A 118 26.13 6.38 -4.81
N PRO A 119 27.23 5.64 -5.03
CA PRO A 119 28.59 6.16 -4.86
C PRO A 119 28.96 7.24 -5.89
N PHE A 120 28.23 7.31 -7.01
CA PHE A 120 28.38 8.33 -8.06
C PHE A 120 27.33 9.43 -7.95
N TRP A 121 26.60 9.51 -6.84
CA TRP A 121 25.60 10.55 -6.65
C TRP A 121 26.27 11.93 -6.63
N ALA A 122 25.66 12.89 -7.34
CA ALA A 122 26.06 14.28 -7.31
C ALA A 122 24.83 15.18 -7.25
N PRO A 123 24.87 16.27 -6.46
CA PRO A 123 23.73 17.18 -6.30
C PRO A 123 23.46 17.96 -7.59
N HIS A 124 22.20 18.33 -7.85
CA HIS A 124 21.87 19.23 -8.95
C HIS A 124 22.57 20.59 -8.76
N THR A 125 23.23 21.08 -9.80
CA THR A 125 23.96 22.37 -9.80
C THR A 125 23.06 23.60 -9.85
N ASN A 126 21.75 23.41 -10.06
CA ASN A 126 20.76 24.48 -10.06
C ASN A 126 20.13 24.60 -8.67
N ALA A 127 20.83 25.28 -7.75
CA ALA A 127 20.30 25.73 -6.46
C ALA A 127 20.07 27.24 -6.48
#